data_AF-A0A6I1ZSD9-F1
#
_entry.id   AF-A0A6I1ZSD9-F1
#
_cell.length_a   1.000
_cell.length_b   1.000
_cell.length_c   1.000
_cell.angle_alpha   90.00
_cell.angle_beta   90.00
_cell.angle_gamma   90.00
#
_symmetry.space_group_name_H-M   'P 1'
#
loop_
_entity.id
_entity.type
_entity.pdbx_description
1 polymer ?
#
loop_
_entity_poly.entity_id
_entity_poly.type
_entity_poly.pdbx_seq_one_letter_code
_entity_poly.pdbx_strand_id
1 'polypeptide(L)' 'MEDQTYEVEVVDRVGSGDAFAGGFLYGYLTGKGIEASLKYGNAGAVLKHSCPGDLAWFTLEEVEKLIAGKGDLRISR' A
#
# COMPACT_ATOMS: atom_id res chain seq x y z
N MET A 1 0.02 18.67 2.31
CA MET A 1 0.79 17.51 1.84
C MET A 1 -0.21 16.67 1.08
N GLU A 2 -0.03 16.53 -0.22
CA GLU A 2 -0.97 15.80 -1.09
C GLU A 2 -0.38 14.43 -1.42
N ASP A 3 -1.20 13.40 -1.33
CA ASP A 3 -0.90 12.04 -1.78
C ASP A 3 -1.99 11.60 -2.78
N GLN A 4 -1.72 10.53 -3.52
CA GLN A 4 -2.62 10.01 -4.54
C GLN A 4 -3.89 9.43 -3.89
N THR A 5 -5.04 9.71 -4.52
CA THR A 5 -6.31 9.05 -4.21
C THR A 5 -6.51 7.89 -5.19
N TYR A 6 -6.92 6.75 -4.67
CA TYR A 6 -7.12 5.53 -5.45
C TYR A 6 -8.60 5.14 -5.43
N GLU A 7 -9.19 4.91 -6.60
CA GLU A 7 -10.53 4.31 -6.72
C GLU A 7 -10.41 2.78 -6.67
N VAL A 8 -10.55 2.22 -5.48
CA VAL A 8 -10.29 0.78 -5.23
C VAL A 8 -11.59 -0.01 -5.24
N GLU A 9 -11.63 -1.10 -6.01
CA GLU A 9 -12.67 -2.11 -5.89
C GLU A 9 -12.33 -3.05 -4.72
N VAL A 10 -13.15 -3.03 -3.67
CA VAL A 10 -12.86 -3.74 -2.42
C VAL A 10 -13.23 -5.22 -2.53
N VAL A 11 -12.23 -6.08 -2.42
CA VAL A 11 -12.38 -7.53 -2.22
C VAL A 11 -12.52 -7.83 -0.72
N ASP A 12 -11.62 -7.30 0.12
CA ASP A 12 -11.69 -7.41 1.57
C ASP A 12 -10.97 -6.23 2.24
N ARG A 13 -11.63 -5.57 3.21
CA ARG A 13 -11.09 -4.41 3.93
C ARG A 13 -10.28 -4.75 5.18
N VAL A 14 -10.40 -5.98 5.69
CA VAL A 14 -9.72 -6.41 6.92
C VAL A 14 -8.19 -6.37 6.70
N GLY A 15 -7.42 -5.95 7.70
CA GLY A 15 -5.96 -5.81 7.63
C GLY A 15 -5.44 -4.57 6.91
N SER A 16 -6.30 -3.71 6.36
CA SER A 16 -5.86 -2.50 5.63
C SER A 16 -5.12 -1.48 6.51
N GLY A 17 -5.51 -1.34 7.78
CA GLY A 17 -4.82 -0.50 8.75
C GLY A 17 -3.41 -1.02 9.11
N ASP A 18 -3.28 -2.34 9.25
CA ASP A 18 -1.98 -2.98 9.52
C ASP A 18 -1.06 -2.88 8.30
N ALA A 19 -1.60 -3.03 7.10
CA ALA A 19 -0.88 -2.79 5.85
C ALA A 19 -0.40 -1.34 5.74
N PHE A 20 -1.23 -0.36 6.14
CA PHE A 20 -0.82 1.05 6.21
C PHE A 20 0.33 1.27 7.19
N ALA A 21 0.18 0.76 8.41
CA ALA A 21 1.20 0.91 9.45
C ALA A 21 2.51 0.23 9.02
N GLY A 22 2.44 -0.97 8.44
CA GLY A 22 3.59 -1.69 7.91
C GLY A 22 4.30 -0.92 6.79
N GLY A 23 3.56 -0.37 5.83
CA GLY A 23 4.11 0.46 4.76
C GLY A 23 4.77 1.74 5.29
N PHE A 24 4.14 2.42 6.25
CA PHE A 24 4.71 3.60 6.89
C PHE A 24 6.01 3.27 7.64
N LEU A 25 6.00 2.22 8.46
CA LEU A 25 7.17 1.78 9.21
C LEU A 25 8.31 1.40 8.26
N TYR A 26 8.01 0.72 7.16
CA TYR A 26 9.01 0.44 6.13
C TYR A 26 9.66 1.72 5.60
N GLY A 27 8.87 2.71 5.15
CA GLY A 27 9.41 3.97 4.64
C GLY A 27 10.23 4.73 5.68
N TYR A 28 9.78 4.73 6.93
CA TYR A 28 10.43 5.47 8.02
C TYR A 28 11.75 4.80 8.43
N LEU A 29 11.72 3.49 8.67
CA LEU A 29 12.90 2.72 9.09
C LEU A 29 13.95 2.59 7.98
N THR A 30 13.56 2.70 6.71
CA THR A 30 14.50 2.74 5.57
C THR A 30 14.98 4.15 5.22
N GLY A 31 14.63 5.17 6.02
CA GLY A 31 15.17 6.52 5.88
C GLY A 31 14.60 7.31 4.69
N LYS A 32 13.43 6.94 4.16
CA LYS A 32 12.81 7.64 3.02
C LYS A 32 12.12 8.96 3.40
N GLY A 33 12.03 9.25 4.71
CA GLY A 33 11.37 10.44 5.24
C GLY A 33 9.85 10.30 5.35
N ILE A 34 9.23 11.22 6.09
CA ILE A 34 7.81 11.13 6.48
C ILE A 34 6.88 11.11 5.25
N GLU A 35 7.14 11.96 4.25
CA GLU A 35 6.28 12.04 3.07
C GLU A 35 6.27 10.73 2.28
N ALA A 36 7.44 10.18 1.99
CA ALA A 36 7.52 8.91 1.29
C ALA A 36 6.89 7.79 2.15
N SER A 37 7.10 7.81 3.46
CA SER A 37 6.51 6.82 4.37
C SER A 37 4.98 6.81 4.31
N LEU A 38 4.35 7.98 4.24
CA LEU A 38 2.90 8.08 4.04
C LEU A 38 2.46 7.44 2.71
N LYS A 39 3.22 7.66 1.63
CA LYS A 39 2.95 7.04 0.31
C LYS A 39 3.04 5.51 0.36
N TYR A 40 4.04 4.97 1.07
CA TYR A 40 4.16 3.51 1.27
C TYR A 40 3.01 2.94 2.10
N GLY A 41 2.58 3.64 3.14
CA GLY A 41 1.41 3.23 3.92
C GLY A 41 0.13 3.23 3.08
N ASN A 42 -0.14 4.32 2.37
CA ASN A 42 -1.35 4.46 1.54
C ASN A 42 -1.39 3.40 0.43
N ALA A 43 -0.29 3.22 -0.32
CA ALA A 43 -0.20 2.21 -1.36
C ALA A 43 -0.35 0.77 -0.81
N GLY A 44 0.24 0.46 0.36
CA GLY A 44 0.06 -0.83 1.01
C GLY A 44 -1.39 -1.11 1.42
N ALA A 45 -2.08 -0.09 1.96
CA ALA A 45 -3.50 -0.20 2.30
C ALA A 45 -4.37 -0.45 1.06
N VAL A 46 -4.10 0.23 -0.04
CA VAL A 46 -4.81 0.05 -1.32
C VAL A 46 -4.66 -1.37 -1.84
N LEU A 47 -3.44 -1.89 -1.92
CA LEU A 47 -3.21 -3.26 -2.36
C LEU A 47 -3.90 -4.28 -1.44
N LYS A 48 -3.93 -4.01 -0.12
CA LYS A 48 -4.60 -4.90 0.83
C LYS A 48 -6.11 -5.05 0.56
N HIS A 49 -6.77 -4.02 0.04
CA HIS A 49 -8.19 -4.10 -0.33
C HIS A 49 -8.46 -5.10 -1.47
N SER A 50 -7.43 -5.48 -2.23
CA SER A 50 -7.52 -6.50 -3.29
C SER A 50 -7.18 -7.92 -2.83
N CYS A 51 -6.70 -8.10 -1.60
CA CYS A 51 -6.29 -9.40 -1.04
C CYS A 51 -7.40 -10.00 -0.16
N PRO A 52 -7.85 -11.24 -0.42
CA PRO A 52 -8.75 -11.95 0.50
C PRO A 52 -8.10 -12.26 1.86
N GLY A 53 -8.84 -12.07 2.96
CA GLY A 53 -8.35 -12.35 4.30
C GLY A 53 -7.43 -11.25 4.85
N ASP A 54 -6.79 -11.51 5.98
CA ASP A 54 -6.12 -10.45 6.77
C ASP A 54 -4.66 -10.20 6.33
N LEU A 55 -4.01 -11.18 5.70
CA LEU A 55 -2.59 -11.09 5.36
C LEU A 55 -2.30 -10.10 4.23
N ALA A 56 -1.23 -9.32 4.39
CA ALA A 56 -0.67 -8.46 3.35
C ALA A 56 0.03 -9.29 2.27
N TRP A 57 -0.75 -9.84 1.33
CA TRP A 57 -0.23 -10.72 0.27
C TRP A 57 0.22 -9.98 -1.00
N PHE A 58 1.02 -8.94 -0.83
CA PHE A 58 1.64 -8.18 -1.90
C PHE A 58 3.14 -8.01 -1.65
N THR A 59 3.87 -7.62 -2.69
CA THR A 59 5.31 -7.41 -2.68
C THR A 59 5.66 -5.93 -2.55
N LEU A 60 6.89 -5.64 -2.14
CA LEU A 60 7.42 -4.28 -2.15
C LEU A 60 7.41 -3.67 -3.57
N GLU A 61 7.69 -4.46 -4.59
CA GLU A 61 7.69 -3.99 -5.98
C GLU A 61 6.30 -3.53 -6.45
N GLU A 62 5.24 -4.24 -6.06
CA GLU A 62 3.85 -3.85 -6.35
C GLU A 62 3.51 -2.51 -5.67
N VAL A 63 3.94 -2.33 -4.43
CA VAL A 63 3.77 -1.05 -3.69
C VAL A 63 4.52 0.08 -4.40
N GLU A 64 5.78 -0.13 -4.79
CA GLU A 64 6.59 0.90 -5.44
C GLU A 64 6.08 1.26 -6.83
N LYS A 65 5.57 0.30 -7.59
CA LYS A 65 4.89 0.56 -8.87
C LYS A 65 3.65 1.42 -8.67
N LEU A 66 2.85 1.14 -7.63
CA LEU A 66 1.65 1.90 -7.32
C LEU A 66 1.98 3.35 -6.92
N ILE A 67 3.00 3.56 -6.07
CA ILE A 67 3.49 4.91 -5.72
C ILE A 67 3.97 5.66 -6.98
N ALA A 68 4.65 4.97 -7.90
CA ALA A 68 5.13 5.54 -9.15
C ALA A 68 4.02 5.83 -10.19
N GLY A 69 2.75 5.51 -9.88
CA GLY A 69 1.63 5.66 -10.81
C GLY A 69 1.65 4.67 -11.98
N LYS A 70 2.35 3.54 -11.82
CA LYS A 70 2.55 2.50 -12.85
C LYS A 70 2.09 1.11 -12.39
N GLY A 71 1.46 1.02 -11.22
CA GLY A 71 0.97 -0.22 -10.63
C GLY A 71 -0.50 -0.46 -10.90
N ASP A 72 -0.91 -1.73 -10.88
CA ASP A 72 -2.31 -2.11 -10.82
C ASP A 72 -2.85 -1.89 -9.39
N LEU A 73 -4.14 -1.61 -9.26
CA LEU A 73 -4.83 -1.52 -7.97
C LEU A 73 -5.13 -2.91 -7.38
N ARG A 74 -4.90 -3.97 -8.16
CA ARG A 74 -5.03 -5.37 -7.74
C ARG A 74 -3.71 -6.11 -7.74
N ILE A 75 -3.54 -7.00 -6.77
CA ILE A 75 -2.46 -7.99 -6.83
C ILE A 75 -2.66 -8.92 -8.03
N SER A 76 -1.56 -9.25 -8.71
CA SER A 76 -1.55 -10.24 -9.79
C SER A 76 -0.94 -11.53 -9.27
N ARG A 77 -1.74 -12.58 -9.15
CA ARG A 77 -1.30 -13.92 -8.70
C ARG A 77 -1.90 -14.99 -9.60
#